data_AF-A0A0G2HS03-F1
#
_entry.id   AF-A0A0G2HS03-F1
#
_cell.length_a   1.000
_cell.length_b   1.000
_cell.length_c   1.000
_cell.angle_alpha   90.00
_cell.angle_beta   90.00
_cell.angle_gamma   90.00
#
_symmetry.space_group_name_H-M   'P 1'
#
loop_
_entity.id
_entity.type
_entity.pdbx_description
1 polymer ?
#
loop_
_entity_poly.entity_id
_entity_poly.type
_entity_poly.pdbx_seq_one_letter_code
_entity_poly.pdbx_strand_id
1 'polypeptide(L)'
;MIMMARLDRAYRLMLWFSSIASAALSESSTLQAFSSLVVFGDSYTDDGPEYYTPEPSQNLSTVTSTGGRIWPQYVQQYTGINLYDYAVSGAVCDAYFSPSKRNGVKQNQLPYFLKDKDYVGDGSLVLPSNETVYAIWIGTNDLGPSSFFTDNRVSLTLLDYIECVYEQLDALHEAGARNFVLLNLAPLNYAPMYALPENGGTINTTFWKDEGAYNANATQVSEKMRQYVALVNSIYNYRTSEEVQISDRYPSSSFTIFDVHSLLSDIWNNPASYLNGTVPANVTSTITAVPEQL
;
A
#
# COMPACT_ATOMS: atom_id res chain seq x y z
N MET A 1 -7.14 32.54 -27.21
CA MET A 1 -7.44 31.09 -27.37
C MET A 1 -6.46 30.15 -26.65
N ILE A 2 -5.31 30.63 -26.14
CA ILE A 2 -4.30 29.80 -25.42
C ILE A 2 -4.48 29.85 -23.88
N MET A 3 -5.23 30.83 -23.37
CA MET A 3 -5.47 31.02 -21.93
C MET A 3 -6.60 30.12 -21.38
N MET A 4 -7.55 29.71 -22.22
CA MET A 4 -8.63 28.78 -21.84
C MET A 4 -8.14 27.32 -21.71
N ALA A 5 -7.13 26.90 -22.48
CA ALA A 5 -6.58 25.55 -22.40
C ALA A 5 -5.71 25.30 -21.14
N ARG A 6 -5.27 26.37 -20.45
CA ARG A 6 -4.49 26.27 -19.20
C ARG A 6 -5.37 26.18 -17.96
N LEU A 7 -6.60 26.72 -17.97
CA LEU A 7 -7.56 26.52 -16.89
C LEU A 7 -8.17 25.11 -16.89
N ASP A 8 -8.29 24.48 -18.05
CA ASP A 8 -8.90 23.14 -18.21
C ASP A 8 -8.03 21.99 -17.65
N ARG A 9 -6.71 22.20 -17.51
CA ARG A 9 -5.77 21.16 -17.04
C ARG A 9 -5.59 21.13 -15.52
N ALA A 10 -5.70 22.27 -14.84
CA ALA A 10 -5.72 22.32 -13.37
C ALA A 10 -7.04 21.76 -12.79
N TYR A 11 -8.13 21.92 -13.53
CA TYR A 11 -9.45 21.40 -13.15
C TYR A 11 -9.52 19.86 -13.16
N ARG A 12 -8.77 19.21 -14.05
CA ARG A 12 -8.80 17.74 -14.18
C ARG A 12 -8.05 17.00 -13.07
N LEU A 13 -7.02 17.57 -12.45
CA LEU A 13 -6.36 16.93 -11.30
C LEU A 13 -7.19 17.08 -10.02
N MET A 14 -7.90 18.20 -9.85
CA MET A 14 -8.86 18.38 -8.76
C MET A 14 -10.05 17.43 -8.89
N LEU A 15 -10.57 17.23 -10.11
CA LEU A 15 -11.74 16.36 -10.35
C LEU A 15 -11.51 14.86 -10.10
N TRP A 16 -10.28 14.38 -10.01
CA TRP A 16 -9.98 12.96 -9.73
C TRP A 16 -9.77 12.65 -8.24
N PHE A 17 -9.49 13.65 -7.40
CA PHE A 17 -9.35 13.46 -5.94
C PHE A 17 -10.54 14.04 -5.15
N SER A 18 -11.19 15.10 -5.66
CA SER A 18 -12.52 15.49 -5.19
C SER A 18 -13.56 14.39 -5.43
N SER A 19 -13.42 13.61 -6.50
CA SER A 19 -14.25 12.43 -6.75
C SER A 19 -13.97 11.28 -5.78
N ILE A 20 -12.76 11.15 -5.21
CA ILE A 20 -12.47 10.14 -4.19
C ILE A 20 -13.10 10.53 -2.86
N ALA A 21 -13.01 11.79 -2.44
CA ALA A 21 -13.70 12.28 -1.23
C ALA A 21 -15.23 12.21 -1.38
N SER A 22 -15.78 12.58 -2.54
CA SER A 22 -17.22 12.47 -2.80
C SER A 22 -17.70 11.02 -3.01
N ALA A 23 -16.90 10.12 -3.59
CA ALA A 23 -17.25 8.70 -3.68
C ALA A 23 -17.15 8.01 -2.32
N ALA A 24 -16.13 8.33 -1.52
CA ALA A 24 -15.99 7.85 -0.14
C ALA A 24 -17.17 8.30 0.75
N LEU A 25 -17.61 9.57 0.64
CA LEU A 25 -18.78 10.08 1.37
C LEU A 25 -20.13 9.61 0.80
N SER A 26 -20.19 9.27 -0.50
CA SER A 26 -21.44 8.81 -1.14
C SER A 26 -21.68 7.30 -0.98
N GLU A 27 -20.65 6.50 -0.72
CA GLU A 27 -20.78 5.05 -0.53
C GLU A 27 -20.56 4.59 0.92
N SER A 28 -19.89 5.39 1.75
CA SER A 28 -19.75 5.09 3.18
C SER A 28 -20.94 5.65 3.96
N SER A 29 -21.78 4.77 4.51
CA SER A 29 -22.81 5.16 5.48
C SER A 29 -22.24 5.58 6.84
N THR A 30 -20.94 5.39 7.06
CA THR A 30 -20.27 5.55 8.36
C THR A 30 -19.35 6.78 8.42
N LEU A 31 -18.76 7.20 7.30
CA LEU A 31 -17.87 8.36 7.22
C LEU A 31 -18.68 9.65 6.98
N GLN A 32 -18.64 10.60 7.91
CA GLN A 32 -19.36 11.88 7.85
C GLN A 32 -18.44 13.05 7.52
N ALA A 33 -17.18 12.96 7.93
CA ALA A 33 -16.10 13.87 7.53
C ALA A 33 -14.83 13.05 7.31
N PHE A 34 -13.77 13.66 6.81
CA PHE A 34 -12.46 13.00 6.71
C PHE A 34 -11.43 13.90 7.38
N SER A 35 -11.12 13.58 8.65
CA SER A 35 -10.19 14.35 9.49
C SER A 35 -8.86 13.62 9.70
N SER A 36 -8.87 12.29 9.66
CA SER A 36 -7.74 11.46 10.08
C SER A 36 -7.55 10.26 9.17
N LEU A 37 -6.30 9.95 8.85
CA LEU A 37 -5.90 8.75 8.12
C LEU A 37 -4.86 8.00 8.95
N VAL A 38 -5.15 6.75 9.28
CA VAL A 38 -4.22 5.81 9.92
C VAL A 38 -3.77 4.80 8.88
N VAL A 39 -2.46 4.69 8.62
CA VAL A 39 -1.93 3.80 7.59
C VAL A 39 -1.01 2.73 8.16
N PHE A 40 -1.13 1.52 7.60
CA PHE A 40 -0.29 0.36 7.87
C PHE A 40 0.22 -0.17 6.53
N GLY A 41 1.44 -0.72 6.51
CA GLY A 41 1.99 -1.23 5.26
C GLY A 41 3.50 -1.33 5.23
N ASP A 42 4.04 -1.27 4.02
CA ASP A 42 5.46 -1.37 3.76
C ASP A 42 6.06 -0.07 3.20
N SER A 43 7.18 -0.20 2.47
CA SER A 43 7.91 0.90 1.85
C SER A 43 7.07 1.73 0.87
N TYR A 44 5.96 1.23 0.33
CA TYR A 44 5.08 2.07 -0.50
C TYR A 44 4.30 3.12 0.29
N THR A 45 4.24 2.98 1.61
CA THR A 45 3.45 3.81 2.52
C THR A 45 4.32 4.58 3.51
N ASP A 46 5.41 3.99 3.99
CA ASP A 46 6.28 4.50 5.07
C ASP A 46 6.98 5.84 4.73
N ASP A 47 6.79 6.83 5.61
CA ASP A 47 7.43 8.15 5.61
C ASP A 47 8.54 8.35 6.67
N GLY A 48 8.64 7.47 7.68
CA GLY A 48 9.43 7.67 8.91
C GLY A 48 8.99 8.88 9.76
N PRO A 49 9.37 8.99 11.06
CA PRO A 49 9.90 7.98 11.97
C PRO A 49 8.79 7.13 12.62
N GLU A 50 9.03 5.83 12.71
CA GLU A 50 8.06 4.73 12.75
C GLU A 50 6.99 4.72 13.86
N TYR A 51 7.01 5.57 14.90
CA TYR A 51 5.99 5.60 15.96
C TYR A 51 5.76 6.99 16.59
N TYR A 52 4.55 7.18 17.15
CA TYR A 52 3.97 8.47 17.53
C TYR A 52 4.78 9.29 18.57
N THR A 53 5.02 10.57 18.24
CA THR A 53 5.26 11.67 19.20
C THR A 53 5.07 13.03 18.52
N PRO A 54 4.45 14.03 19.20
CA PRO A 54 3.17 14.04 19.90
C PRO A 54 2.03 14.63 19.03
N GLU A 55 2.25 14.91 17.76
CA GLU A 55 1.23 15.37 16.81
C GLU A 55 1.59 14.84 15.42
N PRO A 56 0.61 14.51 14.56
CA PRO A 56 0.88 14.21 13.16
C PRO A 56 1.69 15.35 12.54
N SER A 57 2.89 15.03 12.07
CA SER A 57 3.76 16.01 11.44
C SER A 57 3.05 16.58 10.21
N GLN A 58 2.96 17.91 10.15
CA GLN A 58 2.54 18.62 8.93
C GLN A 58 3.71 18.78 7.95
N ASN A 59 4.94 18.42 8.37
CA ASN A 59 6.10 18.44 7.51
C ASN A 59 6.09 17.20 6.61
N LEU A 60 5.96 17.45 5.31
CA LEU A 60 6.03 16.45 4.26
C LEU A 60 7.49 16.11 3.96
N SER A 61 7.91 14.86 4.19
CA SER A 61 9.27 14.39 3.93
C SER A 61 9.45 13.93 2.47
N THR A 62 10.64 14.18 1.92
CA THR A 62 11.06 13.65 0.62
C THR A 62 12.11 12.54 0.74
N VAL A 63 12.44 12.15 1.99
CA VAL A 63 13.41 11.09 2.29
C VAL A 63 12.63 9.79 2.48
N THR A 64 12.00 9.32 1.40
CA THR A 64 11.18 8.09 1.39
C THR A 64 11.71 7.11 0.36
N SER A 65 11.15 5.90 0.32
CA SER A 65 11.49 4.86 -0.66
C SER A 65 11.35 5.29 -2.13
N THR A 66 10.53 6.32 -2.39
CA THR A 66 10.29 6.85 -3.74
C THR A 66 11.35 7.87 -4.18
N GLY A 67 12.21 8.33 -3.27
CA GLY A 67 13.04 9.53 -3.48
C GLY A 67 12.25 10.85 -3.50
N GLY A 68 10.95 10.77 -3.17
CA GLY A 68 10.00 11.88 -3.11
C GLY A 68 8.97 11.67 -2.01
N ARG A 69 7.71 12.04 -2.24
CA ARG A 69 6.61 11.84 -1.29
C ARG A 69 5.91 10.49 -1.51
N ILE A 70 5.56 9.82 -0.42
CA ILE A 70 4.68 8.63 -0.43
C ILE A 70 3.21 9.03 -0.57
N TRP A 71 2.34 8.08 -0.96
CA TRP A 71 0.92 8.37 -1.25
C TRP A 71 0.14 8.99 -0.08
N PRO A 72 0.33 8.60 1.20
CA PRO A 72 -0.39 9.19 2.33
C PRO A 72 -0.10 10.68 2.51
N GLN A 73 1.14 11.11 2.24
CA GLN A 73 1.51 12.53 2.28
C GLN A 73 0.77 13.36 1.21
N TYR A 74 0.50 12.79 0.03
CA TYR A 74 -0.34 13.47 -0.95
C TYR A 74 -1.78 13.59 -0.46
N VAL A 75 -2.32 12.56 0.21
CA VAL A 75 -3.65 12.65 0.84
C VAL A 75 -3.65 13.78 1.87
N GLN A 76 -2.70 13.79 2.81
CA GLN A 76 -2.52 14.85 3.79
C GLN A 76 -2.45 16.23 3.13
N GLN A 77 -1.62 16.39 2.09
CA GLN A 77 -1.46 17.66 1.38
C GLN A 77 -2.77 18.15 0.73
N TYR A 78 -3.56 17.26 0.14
CA TYR A 78 -4.75 17.64 -0.62
C TYR A 78 -6.01 17.80 0.26
N THR A 79 -6.07 17.14 1.41
CA THR A 79 -7.26 17.16 2.28
C THR A 79 -7.04 17.90 3.60
N GLY A 80 -5.79 18.09 4.02
CA GLY A 80 -5.45 18.69 5.32
C GLY A 80 -5.68 17.76 6.51
N ILE A 81 -5.81 16.45 6.28
CA ILE A 81 -6.03 15.47 7.35
C ILE A 81 -4.84 15.32 8.29
N ASN A 82 -5.10 14.73 9.45
CA ASN A 82 -4.09 14.20 10.34
C ASN A 82 -3.63 12.82 9.85
N LEU A 83 -2.36 12.70 9.48
CA LEU A 83 -1.77 11.44 9.03
C LEU A 83 -1.04 10.75 10.19
N TYR A 84 -1.44 9.51 10.48
CA TYR A 84 -0.80 8.62 11.44
C TYR A 84 -0.21 7.43 10.70
N ASP A 85 1.10 7.47 10.49
CA ASP A 85 1.83 6.46 9.73
C ASP A 85 2.47 5.43 10.66
N TYR A 86 1.99 4.19 10.58
CA TYR A 86 2.56 3.03 11.25
C TYR A 86 3.25 2.08 10.26
N ALA A 87 3.29 2.41 8.97
CA ALA A 87 3.95 1.59 7.97
C ALA A 87 5.46 1.54 8.22
N VAL A 88 6.07 0.42 7.84
CA VAL A 88 7.51 0.24 8.01
C VAL A 88 8.10 -0.40 6.76
N SER A 89 9.11 0.24 6.20
CA SER A 89 9.80 -0.23 5.01
C SER A 89 10.28 -1.67 5.15
N GLY A 90 9.97 -2.50 4.15
CA GLY A 90 10.32 -3.92 4.15
C GLY A 90 9.43 -4.80 5.03
N ALA A 91 8.39 -4.26 5.66
CA ALA A 91 7.45 -5.05 6.45
C ALA A 91 6.71 -6.08 5.62
N VAL A 92 6.36 -7.18 6.28
CA VAL A 92 5.40 -8.19 5.84
C VAL A 92 4.12 -8.09 6.68
N CYS A 93 3.06 -8.81 6.36
CA CYS A 93 1.90 -8.86 7.25
C CYS A 93 2.26 -9.56 8.58
N ASP A 94 2.80 -10.78 8.49
CA ASP A 94 3.29 -11.55 9.63
C ASP A 94 4.80 -11.78 9.48
N ALA A 95 5.58 -11.29 10.44
CA ALA A 95 7.04 -11.47 10.46
C ALA A 95 7.45 -12.95 10.40
N TYR A 96 6.56 -13.87 10.81
CA TYR A 96 6.76 -15.32 10.69
C TYR A 96 6.95 -15.79 9.25
N PHE A 97 6.41 -15.10 8.24
CA PHE A 97 6.54 -15.50 6.84
C PHE A 97 7.99 -15.38 6.33
N SER A 98 8.77 -14.46 6.88
CA SER A 98 10.17 -14.25 6.47
C SER A 98 11.16 -15.06 7.32
N PRO A 99 12.12 -15.79 6.71
CA PRO A 99 13.13 -16.53 7.46
C PRO A 99 14.18 -15.60 8.09
N SER A 100 14.22 -14.34 7.64
CA SER A 100 15.00 -13.27 8.23
C SER A 100 14.14 -12.38 9.14
N LYS A 101 14.76 -11.73 10.13
CA LYS A 101 14.06 -10.77 10.99
C LYS A 101 13.48 -9.63 10.15
N ARG A 102 12.16 -9.45 10.21
CA ARG A 102 11.42 -8.34 9.58
C ARG A 102 10.42 -7.75 10.55
N ASN A 103 10.02 -6.50 10.28
CA ASN A 103 8.84 -5.93 10.92
C ASN A 103 7.59 -6.57 10.31
N GLY A 104 6.56 -6.73 11.13
CA GLY A 104 5.26 -7.23 10.71
C GLY A 104 4.17 -6.21 11.05
N VAL A 105 3.12 -6.12 10.23
CA VAL A 105 1.89 -5.40 10.63
C VAL A 105 1.40 -5.98 11.95
N LYS A 106 1.37 -7.31 12.05
CA LYS A 106 0.91 -8.06 13.22
C LYS A 106 1.79 -7.90 14.46
N GLN A 107 3.11 -7.92 14.32
CA GLN A 107 4.03 -7.89 15.46
C GLN A 107 4.44 -6.49 15.90
N ASN A 108 4.43 -5.53 14.98
CA ASN A 108 4.96 -4.20 15.23
C ASN A 108 3.85 -3.17 15.08
N GLN A 109 3.38 -2.94 13.85
CA GLN A 109 2.59 -1.76 13.52
C GLN A 109 1.27 -1.68 14.29
N LEU A 110 0.48 -2.77 14.28
CA LEU A 110 -0.79 -2.82 14.98
C LEU A 110 -0.63 -2.74 16.52
N PRO A 111 0.28 -3.51 17.17
CA PRO A 111 0.55 -3.32 18.59
C PRO A 111 0.95 -1.91 18.99
N TYR A 112 1.75 -1.21 18.19
CA TYR A 112 2.10 0.18 18.47
C TYR A 112 0.89 1.11 18.34
N PHE A 113 0.08 0.96 17.28
CA PHE A 113 -1.17 1.71 17.14
C PHE A 113 -2.11 1.50 18.34
N LEU A 114 -2.32 0.25 18.76
CA LEU A 114 -3.19 -0.05 19.90
C LEU A 114 -2.67 0.59 21.19
N LYS A 115 -1.35 0.54 21.41
CA LYS A 115 -0.71 1.20 22.56
C LYS A 115 -0.91 2.72 22.53
N ASP A 116 -0.76 3.36 21.37
CA ASP A 116 -0.94 4.81 21.23
C ASP A 116 -2.42 5.21 21.36
N LYS A 117 -3.32 4.38 20.86
CA LYS A 117 -4.77 4.56 20.98
C LYS A 117 -5.23 4.47 22.44
N ASP A 118 -4.66 3.55 23.22
CA ASP A 118 -4.99 3.35 24.64
C ASP A 118 -4.36 4.42 25.55
N TYR A 119 -3.46 5.27 25.02
CA TYR A 119 -2.84 6.33 25.79
C TYR A 119 -3.82 7.45 26.11
N VAL A 120 -4.00 7.75 27.41
CA VAL A 120 -4.84 8.84 27.92
C VAL A 120 -3.95 9.90 28.59
N GLY A 121 -3.81 11.07 27.96
CA GLY A 121 -2.97 12.17 28.43
C GLY A 121 -2.80 13.27 27.38
N ASP A 122 -1.78 14.11 27.58
CA ASP A 122 -1.38 15.10 26.57
C ASP A 122 -0.82 14.38 25.34
N GLY A 123 -1.41 14.61 24.17
CA GLY A 123 -1.10 13.83 22.96
C GLY A 123 -1.90 12.52 22.86
N SER A 124 -3.07 12.40 23.48
CA SER A 124 -3.98 11.30 23.15
C SER A 124 -4.41 11.37 21.68
N LEU A 125 -4.44 10.20 21.03
CA LEU A 125 -4.96 10.10 19.67
C LEU A 125 -6.47 10.38 19.66
N VAL A 126 -6.87 11.37 18.86
CA VAL A 126 -8.28 11.69 18.62
C VAL A 126 -8.67 11.15 17.25
N LEU A 127 -9.32 9.98 17.26
CA LEU A 127 -9.73 9.26 16.06
C LEU A 127 -11.25 9.00 16.08
N PRO A 128 -12.09 10.02 15.78
CA PRO A 128 -13.53 9.83 15.69
C PRO A 128 -13.85 8.78 14.62
N SER A 129 -14.66 7.78 14.97
CA SER A 129 -14.93 6.64 14.08
C SER A 129 -15.70 7.03 12.81
N ASN A 130 -16.43 8.14 12.83
CA ASN A 130 -17.12 8.73 11.68
C ASN A 130 -16.24 9.73 10.90
N GLU A 131 -14.98 9.94 11.30
CA GLU A 131 -14.06 10.88 10.63
C GLU A 131 -12.68 10.28 10.28
N THR A 132 -12.44 9.03 10.69
CA THR A 132 -11.14 8.35 10.55
C THR A 132 -11.22 7.22 9.54
N VAL A 133 -10.26 7.21 8.61
CA VAL A 133 -10.03 6.10 7.66
C VAL A 133 -8.80 5.32 8.08
N TYR A 134 -8.88 3.99 7.98
CA TYR A 134 -7.79 3.05 8.25
C TYR A 134 -7.41 2.36 6.96
N ALA A 135 -6.16 2.49 6.52
CA ALA A 135 -5.68 1.90 5.28
C ALA A 135 -4.59 0.87 5.51
N ILE A 136 -4.69 -0.28 4.84
CA ILE A 136 -3.65 -1.30 4.82
C ILE A 136 -3.18 -1.48 3.37
N TRP A 137 -1.88 -1.30 3.12
CA TRP A 137 -1.22 -1.69 1.87
C TRP A 137 0.01 -2.54 2.17
N ILE A 138 -0.15 -3.86 2.11
CA ILE A 138 0.88 -4.83 2.48
C ILE A 138 0.85 -6.03 1.54
N GLY A 139 2.01 -6.64 1.30
CA GLY A 139 2.13 -7.87 0.52
C GLY A 139 3.30 -7.90 -0.45
N THR A 140 3.91 -6.74 -0.75
CA THR A 140 5.07 -6.67 -1.65
C THR A 140 6.22 -7.53 -1.14
N ASN A 141 6.49 -7.48 0.16
CA ASN A 141 7.53 -8.29 0.79
C ASN A 141 7.07 -9.72 1.10
N ASP A 142 5.77 -9.93 1.36
CA ASP A 142 5.18 -11.25 1.63
C ASP A 142 5.29 -12.14 0.39
N LEU A 143 4.89 -11.63 -0.77
CA LEU A 143 5.05 -12.33 -2.05
C LEU A 143 6.50 -12.33 -2.53
N GLY A 144 7.40 -11.65 -1.81
CA GLY A 144 8.77 -11.41 -2.20
C GLY A 144 9.74 -12.59 -2.03
N PRO A 145 10.98 -12.45 -2.50
CA PRO A 145 12.02 -13.49 -2.41
C PRO A 145 12.43 -13.83 -0.99
N SER A 146 12.18 -12.94 -0.02
CA SER A 146 12.43 -13.24 1.40
C SER A 146 11.23 -13.93 2.08
N SER A 147 10.27 -14.45 1.32
CA SER A 147 9.04 -15.04 1.86
C SER A 147 8.46 -16.05 0.84
N PHE A 148 7.24 -15.85 0.31
CA PHE A 148 6.54 -16.87 -0.46
C PHE A 148 7.13 -17.15 -1.84
N PHE A 149 7.92 -16.25 -2.42
CA PHE A 149 8.37 -16.41 -3.81
C PHE A 149 9.34 -17.58 -4.02
N THR A 150 10.20 -17.86 -3.05
CA THR A 150 11.30 -18.84 -3.18
C THR A 150 10.94 -20.24 -2.69
N ASP A 151 9.67 -20.51 -2.41
CA ASP A 151 9.16 -21.81 -1.96
C ASP A 151 9.89 -22.38 -0.72
N ASN A 152 10.54 -21.51 0.07
CA ASN A 152 11.30 -21.89 1.27
C ASN A 152 10.41 -22.07 2.52
N ARG A 153 9.09 -21.89 2.36
CA ARG A 153 8.07 -22.02 3.41
C ARG A 153 7.09 -23.16 3.10
N VAL A 154 7.58 -24.39 3.13
CA VAL A 154 6.82 -25.60 2.75
C VAL A 154 5.52 -25.86 3.54
N SER A 155 5.33 -25.21 4.69
CA SER A 155 4.12 -25.34 5.52
C SER A 155 3.15 -24.16 5.40
N LEU A 156 3.46 -23.17 4.56
CA LEU A 156 2.67 -21.96 4.39
C LEU A 156 2.23 -21.81 2.94
N THR A 157 1.13 -21.09 2.77
CA THR A 157 0.50 -20.78 1.49
C THR A 157 0.19 -19.29 1.41
N LEU A 158 -0.13 -18.80 0.22
CA LEU A 158 -0.59 -17.42 0.05
C LEU A 158 -1.88 -17.13 0.83
N LEU A 159 -2.66 -18.16 1.19
CA LEU A 159 -3.83 -18.00 2.05
C LEU A 159 -3.43 -17.58 3.46
N ASP A 160 -2.32 -18.08 4.01
CA ASP A 160 -1.85 -17.66 5.35
C ASP A 160 -1.53 -16.17 5.39
N TYR A 161 -0.95 -15.63 4.31
CA TYR A 161 -0.76 -14.19 4.16
C TYR A 161 -2.08 -13.43 4.10
N ILE A 162 -3.04 -13.92 3.31
CA ILE A 162 -4.36 -13.30 3.20
C ILE A 162 -5.06 -13.31 4.57
N GLU A 163 -5.07 -14.45 5.27
CA GLU A 163 -5.63 -14.55 6.62
C GLU A 163 -4.98 -13.56 7.58
N CYS A 164 -3.65 -13.41 7.57
CA CYS A 164 -2.98 -12.41 8.39
C CYS A 164 -3.55 -11.00 8.15
N VAL A 165 -3.81 -10.62 6.90
CA VAL A 165 -4.36 -9.29 6.57
C VAL A 165 -5.77 -9.12 7.14
N TYR A 166 -6.64 -10.12 7.01
CA TYR A 166 -7.99 -10.07 7.59
C TYR A 166 -7.97 -10.13 9.13
N GLU A 167 -7.05 -10.88 9.74
CA GLU A 167 -6.82 -10.84 11.20
C GLU A 167 -6.46 -9.42 11.68
N GLN A 168 -5.69 -8.66 10.89
CA GLN A 168 -5.35 -7.28 11.27
C GLN A 168 -6.54 -6.33 11.09
N LEU A 169 -7.37 -6.55 10.06
CA LEU A 169 -8.63 -5.83 9.87
C LEU A 169 -9.62 -6.09 11.02
N ASP A 170 -9.72 -7.34 11.48
CA ASP A 170 -10.51 -7.71 12.65
C ASP A 170 -10.04 -6.98 13.90
N ALA A 171 -8.73 -7.02 14.19
CA ALA A 171 -8.19 -6.37 15.36
C ALA A 171 -8.38 -4.84 15.35
N LEU A 172 -8.30 -4.22 14.17
CA LEU A 172 -8.66 -2.79 14.01
C LEU A 172 -10.15 -2.54 14.27
N HIS A 173 -11.03 -3.41 13.74
CA HIS A 173 -12.48 -3.31 13.97
C HIS A 173 -12.83 -3.48 15.46
N GLU A 174 -12.23 -4.45 16.14
CA GLU A 174 -12.34 -4.66 17.59
C GLU A 174 -11.87 -3.41 18.36
N ALA A 175 -10.81 -2.75 17.88
CA ALA A 175 -10.34 -1.47 18.39
C ALA A 175 -11.20 -0.25 18.00
N GLY A 176 -12.35 -0.45 17.36
CA GLY A 176 -13.32 0.61 17.06
C GLY A 176 -13.14 1.29 15.71
N ALA A 177 -12.25 0.81 14.83
CA ALA A 177 -12.16 1.28 13.45
C ALA A 177 -13.42 0.94 12.66
N ARG A 178 -13.91 1.86 11.81
CA ARG A 178 -15.16 1.68 11.06
C ARG A 178 -15.09 2.02 9.57
N ASN A 179 -14.04 2.70 9.09
CA ASN A 179 -13.88 3.00 7.67
C ASN A 179 -12.54 2.45 7.20
N PHE A 180 -12.59 1.44 6.34
CA PHE A 180 -11.43 0.66 5.94
C PHE A 180 -11.16 0.80 4.45
N VAL A 181 -9.88 0.97 4.11
CA VAL A 181 -9.39 0.91 2.72
C VAL A 181 -8.31 -0.17 2.65
N LEU A 182 -8.62 -1.27 1.97
CA LEU A 182 -7.64 -2.30 1.64
C LEU A 182 -7.09 -2.03 0.24
N LEU A 183 -5.81 -1.71 0.12
CA LEU A 183 -5.17 -1.55 -1.18
C LEU A 183 -4.75 -2.94 -1.68
N ASN A 184 -5.20 -3.31 -2.88
CA ASN A 184 -4.78 -4.57 -3.47
C ASN A 184 -3.29 -4.52 -3.90
N LEU A 185 -2.75 -5.63 -4.37
CA LEU A 185 -1.34 -5.68 -4.74
C LEU A 185 -1.08 -4.93 -6.05
N ALA A 186 -0.02 -4.12 -6.07
CA ALA A 186 0.52 -3.53 -7.28
C ALA A 186 0.85 -4.61 -8.35
N PRO A 187 0.95 -4.26 -9.65
CA PRO A 187 1.39 -5.20 -10.69
C PRO A 187 2.89 -5.48 -10.53
N LEU A 188 3.26 -6.29 -9.54
CA LEU A 188 4.66 -6.52 -9.14
C LEU A 188 5.51 -7.12 -10.26
N ASN A 189 4.91 -7.81 -11.23
CA ASN A 189 5.60 -8.28 -12.44
C ASN A 189 6.09 -7.14 -13.36
N TYR A 190 5.70 -5.88 -13.12
CA TYR A 190 6.30 -4.70 -13.76
C TYR A 190 7.44 -4.07 -12.94
N ALA A 191 7.60 -4.46 -11.66
CA ALA A 191 8.71 -3.98 -10.87
C ALA A 191 10.03 -4.53 -11.45
N PRO A 192 11.12 -3.74 -11.48
CA PRO A 192 12.39 -4.12 -12.11
C PRO A 192 12.93 -5.49 -11.65
N MET A 193 12.67 -5.87 -10.41
CA MET A 193 13.11 -7.15 -9.85
C MET A 193 12.41 -8.38 -10.49
N TYR A 194 11.21 -8.21 -11.04
CA TYR A 194 10.41 -9.29 -11.62
C TYR A 194 10.11 -9.10 -13.11
N ALA A 195 10.31 -7.90 -13.64
CA ALA A 195 9.99 -7.58 -15.03
C ALA A 195 10.82 -8.38 -16.03
N LEU A 196 10.28 -8.53 -17.23
CA LEU A 196 11.01 -9.08 -18.36
C LEU A 196 12.16 -8.14 -18.78
N PRO A 197 13.26 -8.65 -19.36
CA PRO A 197 14.39 -7.81 -19.77
C PRO A 197 14.00 -6.70 -20.75
N GLU A 198 13.09 -6.96 -21.69
CA GLU A 198 12.56 -5.96 -22.62
C GLU A 198 11.80 -4.81 -21.93
N ASN A 199 11.36 -5.01 -20.69
CA ASN A 199 10.68 -4.03 -19.85
C ASN A 199 11.60 -3.50 -18.73
N GLY A 200 12.92 -3.62 -18.89
CA GLY A 200 13.92 -3.11 -17.93
C GLY A 200 14.10 -3.97 -16.69
N GLY A 201 13.69 -5.24 -16.75
CA GLY A 201 13.94 -6.22 -15.71
C GLY A 201 15.42 -6.41 -15.41
N THR A 202 15.78 -6.31 -14.13
CA THR A 202 17.10 -6.63 -13.62
C THR A 202 16.99 -7.79 -12.66
N ILE A 203 17.43 -8.94 -13.13
CA ILE A 203 17.46 -10.19 -12.40
C ILE A 203 18.52 -10.17 -11.28
N ASN A 204 19.65 -9.51 -11.53
CA ASN A 204 20.74 -9.38 -10.57
C ASN A 204 20.46 -8.20 -9.64
N THR A 205 19.69 -8.43 -8.58
CA THR A 205 19.43 -7.44 -7.53
C THR A 205 19.92 -7.94 -6.18
N THR A 206 20.23 -7.02 -5.27
CA THR A 206 20.65 -7.33 -3.89
C THR A 206 19.55 -8.01 -3.05
N PHE A 207 18.32 -8.03 -3.54
CA PHE A 207 17.17 -8.64 -2.87
C PHE A 207 17.08 -10.15 -3.13
N TRP A 208 17.75 -10.66 -4.17
CA TRP A 208 17.93 -12.09 -4.44
C TRP A 208 19.15 -12.59 -3.66
N LYS A 209 18.97 -12.92 -2.39
CA LYS A 209 20.09 -13.26 -1.47
C LYS A 209 20.59 -14.70 -1.56
N ASP A 210 19.81 -15.61 -2.13
CA ASP A 210 20.17 -17.03 -2.24
C ASP A 210 20.26 -17.41 -3.72
N GLU A 211 21.49 -17.46 -4.25
CA GLU A 211 21.78 -17.78 -5.66
C GLU A 211 21.25 -19.16 -6.08
N GLY A 212 21.03 -20.08 -5.12
CA GLY A 212 20.40 -21.38 -5.37
C GLY A 212 18.88 -21.33 -5.50
N ALA A 213 18.25 -20.26 -5.02
CA ALA A 213 16.80 -20.03 -5.08
C ALA A 213 16.38 -19.08 -6.21
N TYR A 214 17.35 -18.47 -6.90
CA TYR A 214 17.10 -17.55 -7.98
C TYR A 214 16.91 -18.29 -9.31
N ASN A 215 15.74 -18.12 -9.93
CA ASN A 215 15.48 -18.67 -11.25
C ASN A 215 16.03 -17.71 -12.32
N ALA A 216 17.12 -18.09 -12.98
CA ALA A 216 17.70 -17.31 -14.10
C ALA A 216 16.72 -17.03 -15.26
N ASN A 217 15.59 -17.73 -15.30
CA ASN A 217 14.54 -17.49 -16.27
C ASN A 217 13.62 -16.33 -15.85
N ALA A 218 13.90 -15.14 -16.42
CA ALA A 218 13.08 -13.93 -16.22
C ALA A 218 11.59 -14.14 -16.46
N THR A 219 11.25 -14.93 -17.49
CA THR A 219 9.85 -15.22 -17.83
C THR A 219 9.17 -16.01 -16.72
N GLN A 220 9.84 -17.01 -16.15
CA GLN A 220 9.26 -17.79 -15.04
C GLN A 220 9.11 -16.93 -13.79
N VAL A 221 10.07 -16.06 -13.49
CA VAL A 221 9.99 -15.11 -12.36
C VAL A 221 8.82 -14.14 -12.55
N SER A 222 8.75 -13.49 -13.71
CA SER A 222 7.67 -12.55 -14.06
C SER A 222 6.29 -13.22 -14.00
N GLU A 223 6.14 -14.38 -14.63
CA GLU A 223 4.85 -15.08 -14.68
C GLU A 223 4.43 -15.66 -13.33
N LYS A 224 5.36 -16.15 -12.51
CA LYS A 224 5.06 -16.57 -11.13
C LYS A 224 4.52 -15.38 -10.34
N MET A 225 5.19 -14.23 -10.40
CA MET A 225 4.74 -13.03 -9.71
C MET A 225 3.36 -12.56 -10.22
N ARG A 226 3.17 -12.51 -11.54
CA ARG A 226 1.89 -12.13 -12.16
C ARG A 226 0.75 -13.04 -11.69
N GLN A 227 0.98 -14.35 -11.60
CA GLN A 227 -0.02 -15.31 -11.13
C GLN A 227 -0.31 -15.17 -9.64
N TYR A 228 0.71 -14.94 -8.80
CA TYR A 228 0.53 -14.70 -7.36
C TYR A 228 -0.31 -13.45 -7.12
N VAL A 229 0.04 -12.33 -7.76
CA VAL A 229 -0.70 -11.07 -7.68
C VAL A 229 -2.14 -11.25 -8.16
N ALA A 230 -2.35 -11.90 -9.31
CA ALA A 230 -3.69 -12.14 -9.84
C ALA A 230 -4.55 -12.99 -8.89
N LEU A 231 -3.96 -14.01 -8.26
CA LEU A 231 -4.65 -14.88 -7.30
C LEU A 231 -5.05 -14.09 -6.05
N VAL A 232 -4.10 -13.40 -5.42
CA VAL A 232 -4.36 -12.61 -4.20
C VAL A 232 -5.40 -11.53 -4.48
N ASN A 233 -5.25 -10.75 -5.56
CA ASN A 233 -6.18 -9.67 -5.88
C ASN A 233 -7.59 -10.20 -6.18
N SER A 234 -7.71 -11.37 -6.82
CA SER A 234 -9.00 -12.04 -7.00
C SER A 234 -9.61 -12.43 -5.66
N ILE A 235 -8.81 -13.00 -4.74
CA ILE A 235 -9.29 -13.37 -3.41
C ILE A 235 -9.74 -12.14 -2.63
N TYR A 236 -8.97 -11.04 -2.61
CA TYR A 236 -9.42 -9.79 -1.99
C TYR A 236 -10.76 -9.34 -2.54
N ASN A 237 -10.92 -9.31 -3.87
CA ASN A 237 -12.18 -8.89 -4.47
C ASN A 237 -13.36 -9.76 -4.03
N TYR A 238 -13.25 -11.09 -4.12
CA TYR A 238 -14.36 -11.98 -3.78
C TYR A 238 -14.59 -12.09 -2.26
N ARG A 239 -13.52 -12.26 -1.48
CA ARG A 239 -13.60 -12.46 -0.03
C ARG A 239 -14.08 -11.20 0.69
N THR A 240 -13.56 -10.02 0.35
CA THR A 240 -14.04 -8.79 1.02
C THR A 240 -15.51 -8.55 0.71
N SER A 241 -15.97 -8.76 -0.53
CA SER A 241 -17.39 -8.64 -0.84
C SER A 241 -18.24 -9.61 -0.02
N GLU A 242 -17.82 -10.87 0.10
CA GLU A 242 -18.53 -11.88 0.90
C GLU A 242 -18.52 -11.51 2.39
N GLU A 243 -17.35 -11.26 2.98
CA GLU A 243 -17.21 -11.05 4.41
C GLU A 243 -17.89 -9.76 4.89
N VAL A 244 -17.85 -8.70 4.08
CA VAL A 244 -18.48 -7.42 4.41
C VAL A 244 -19.99 -7.47 4.16
N GLN A 245 -20.44 -7.97 3.00
CA GLN A 245 -21.84 -7.81 2.58
C GLN A 245 -22.72 -9.00 2.96
N ILE A 246 -22.16 -10.21 3.05
CA ILE A 246 -22.92 -11.45 3.25
C ILE A 246 -22.78 -11.95 4.68
N SER A 247 -21.55 -12.10 5.16
CA SER A 247 -21.28 -12.61 6.51
C SER A 247 -21.41 -11.54 7.61
N ASP A 248 -21.55 -10.26 7.26
CA ASP A 248 -21.59 -9.12 8.20
C ASP A 248 -20.44 -9.18 9.22
N ARG A 249 -19.24 -9.57 8.76
CA ARG A 249 -18.03 -9.71 9.61
C ARG A 249 -17.66 -8.38 10.28
N TYR A 250 -17.97 -7.27 9.61
CA TYR A 250 -17.63 -5.91 10.04
C TYR A 250 -18.88 -5.04 10.22
N PRO A 251 -19.70 -5.30 11.25
CA PRO A 251 -20.95 -4.57 11.42
C PRO A 251 -20.69 -3.07 11.61
N SER A 252 -21.62 -2.26 11.10
CA SER A 252 -21.57 -0.79 11.15
C SER A 252 -20.26 -0.19 10.62
N SER A 253 -19.65 -0.83 9.63
CA SER A 253 -18.39 -0.38 9.01
C SER A 253 -18.55 -0.25 7.50
N SER A 254 -17.71 0.60 6.91
CA SER A 254 -17.51 0.68 5.46
C SER A 254 -16.16 0.10 5.08
N PHE A 255 -16.15 -0.63 3.97
CA PHE A 255 -14.96 -1.27 3.42
C PHE A 255 -14.85 -0.96 1.94
N THR A 256 -13.67 -0.53 1.53
CA THR A 256 -13.34 -0.27 0.13
C THR A 256 -12.08 -1.02 -0.23
N ILE A 257 -12.09 -1.72 -1.37
CA ILE A 257 -10.87 -2.17 -2.02
C ILE A 257 -10.42 -1.08 -2.98
N PHE A 258 -9.25 -0.53 -2.75
CA PHE A 258 -8.63 0.38 -3.71
C PHE A 258 -7.81 -0.44 -4.72
N ASP A 259 -8.28 -0.48 -5.96
CA ASP A 259 -7.66 -1.24 -7.05
C ASP A 259 -6.42 -0.53 -7.62
N VAL A 260 -5.36 -0.49 -6.80
CA VAL A 260 -4.07 0.07 -7.19
C VAL A 260 -3.38 -0.77 -8.26
N HIS A 261 -3.72 -2.07 -8.37
CA HIS A 261 -3.26 -2.91 -9.46
C HIS A 261 -3.66 -2.34 -10.82
N SER A 262 -4.95 -2.08 -11.03
CA SER A 262 -5.47 -1.56 -12.28
C SER A 262 -5.00 -0.13 -12.53
N LEU A 263 -4.94 0.72 -11.49
CA LEU A 263 -4.41 2.08 -11.62
C LEU A 263 -2.97 2.10 -12.11
N LEU A 264 -2.08 1.35 -11.45
CA LEU A 264 -0.67 1.29 -11.83
C LEU A 264 -0.46 0.61 -13.18
N SER A 265 -1.28 -0.39 -13.51
CA SER A 265 -1.27 -1.02 -14.83
C SER A 265 -1.68 -0.04 -15.93
N ASP A 266 -2.68 0.80 -15.69
CA ASP A 266 -3.10 1.80 -16.67
C ASP A 266 -2.08 2.94 -16.81
N ILE A 267 -1.44 3.36 -15.71
CA ILE A 267 -0.31 4.30 -15.77
C ILE A 267 0.83 3.71 -16.60
N TRP A 268 1.13 2.42 -16.43
CA TRP A 268 2.19 1.77 -17.21
C TRP A 268 1.85 1.70 -18.71
N ASN A 269 0.60 1.38 -19.06
CA ASN A 269 0.18 1.27 -20.46
C ASN A 269 -0.11 2.63 -21.14
N ASN A 270 -0.55 3.62 -20.38
CA ASN A 270 -1.01 4.93 -20.85
C ASN A 270 -0.38 6.10 -20.08
N PRO A 271 0.96 6.16 -19.94
CA PRO A 271 1.60 7.07 -18.98
C PRO A 271 1.38 8.55 -19.28
N ALA A 272 1.20 8.93 -20.55
CA ALA A 272 0.96 10.32 -20.94
C ALA A 272 -0.37 10.89 -20.41
N SER A 273 -1.31 10.04 -20.00
CA SER A 273 -2.57 10.44 -19.39
C SER A 273 -2.41 10.89 -17.93
N TYR A 274 -1.33 10.45 -17.27
CA TYR A 274 -1.12 10.62 -15.83
C TYR A 274 0.14 11.41 -15.49
N LEU A 275 1.23 11.15 -16.21
CA LEU A 275 2.56 11.69 -15.94
C LEU A 275 2.80 12.93 -16.79
N ASN A 276 2.86 14.08 -16.12
CA ASN A 276 3.22 15.35 -16.76
C ASN A 276 4.74 15.45 -16.92
N GLY A 277 5.20 15.96 -18.06
CA GLY A 277 6.62 16.16 -18.31
C GLY A 277 6.89 16.86 -19.64
N THR A 278 8.13 17.27 -19.85
CA THR A 278 8.62 17.86 -21.11
C THR A 278 9.19 16.82 -22.08
N VAL A 279 9.34 15.58 -21.62
CA VAL A 279 9.81 14.42 -22.40
C VAL A 279 8.81 13.28 -22.30
N PRO A 280 8.79 12.34 -23.26
CA PRO A 280 7.97 11.13 -23.16
C PRO A 280 8.23 10.41 -21.84
N ALA A 281 7.15 9.98 -21.18
CA ALA A 281 7.25 9.23 -19.94
C ALA A 281 7.96 7.89 -20.19
N ASN A 282 8.88 7.54 -19.29
CA ASN A 282 9.57 6.27 -19.29
C ASN A 282 9.10 5.43 -18.09
N VAL A 283 8.46 4.30 -18.38
CA VAL A 283 7.85 3.40 -17.38
C VAL A 283 8.54 2.04 -17.30
N THR A 284 9.62 1.85 -18.07
CA THR A 284 10.36 0.58 -18.13
C THR A 284 11.78 0.70 -17.58
N SER A 285 12.36 1.90 -17.53
CA SER A 285 13.70 2.09 -16.93
C SER A 285 13.65 2.41 -15.44
N THR A 286 14.78 2.19 -14.76
CA THR A 286 15.02 2.65 -13.38
C THR A 286 15.95 3.86 -13.34
N ILE A 287 15.72 4.79 -12.40
CA ILE A 287 16.58 5.98 -12.20
C ILE A 287 17.93 5.60 -11.59
N THR A 288 17.95 4.51 -10.82
CA THR A 288 19.14 3.85 -10.26
C THR A 288 18.78 2.39 -10.08
N ALA A 289 19.27 1.50 -10.95
CA ALA A 289 19.56 0.14 -10.48
C ALA A 289 20.67 0.33 -9.46
N VAL A 290 20.36 0.24 -8.16
CA VAL A 290 21.31 0.51 -7.07
C VAL A 290 22.65 -0.14 -7.42
N PRO A 291 23.69 0.64 -7.78
CA PRO A 291 25.01 0.10 -7.90
C PRO A 291 25.45 -0.29 -6.49
N GLU A 292 26.19 -1.39 -6.38
CA GLU A 292 26.93 -1.79 -5.19
C GLU A 292 27.37 -0.59 -4.32
N GLN A 293 27.20 -0.75 -3.00
CA GLN A 293 27.73 0.06 -1.89
C GLN A 293 26.78 1.10 -1.28
N LEU A 294 26.05 0.65 -0.26
CA LEU A 294 26.09 1.22 1.10
C LEU A 294 26.11 0.07 2.11
#